data_AF-A0A238ZS04-F1
#
_entry.id   AF-A0A238ZS04-F1
#
_cell.length_a   1.000
_cell.length_b   1.000
_cell.length_c   1.000
_cell.angle_alpha   90.00
_cell.angle_beta   90.00
_cell.angle_gamma   90.00
#
_symmetry.space_group_name_H-M   'P 1'
#
loop_
_entity.id
_entity.type
_entity.pdbx_description
1 polymer ?
#
loop_
_entity_poly.entity_id
_entity_poly.type
_entity_poly.pdbx_seq_one_letter_code
_entity_poly.pdbx_strand_id
1 'polypeptide(L)'
;MADVAALTGDQQLLASVDSIWHNMVSKKLYVTGGTGAVPGGERFGGNYELPNTTAYNETCASVANVYWNQRMFQLHGDSKYVDMLEKVLYNGLISGVGLDGKSFFYSNAMQIKNSVSFAQSEPQRAG
;
A
#
# COMPACT_ATOMS: atom_id res chain seq x y z
N MET A 1 -15.08 0.85 -5.82
CA MET A 1 -16.05 1.11 -4.72
C MET A 1 -16.27 2.60 -4.53
N ALA A 2 -15.24 3.39 -4.21
CA ALA A 2 -15.36 4.85 -4.00
C ALA A 2 -16.07 5.58 -5.15
N ASP A 3 -15.64 5.37 -6.40
CA ASP A 3 -16.27 6.03 -7.56
C ASP A 3 -17.74 5.64 -7.74
N VAL A 4 -18.08 4.37 -7.52
CA VAL A 4 -19.48 3.90 -7.61
C VAL A 4 -20.31 4.56 -6.52
N ALA A 5 -19.84 4.58 -5.27
CA ALA A 5 -20.53 5.25 -4.17
C ALA A 5 -20.73 6.75 -4.45
N ALA A 6 -19.72 7.42 -5.03
CA ALA A 6 -19.80 8.83 -5.42
C ALA A 6 -20.88 9.09 -6.49
N LEU A 7 -20.97 8.21 -7.50
CA LEU A 7 -21.87 8.38 -8.64
C LEU A 7 -23.32 7.96 -8.33
N THR A 8 -23.51 6.97 -7.48
CA THR A 8 -24.84 6.41 -7.20
C THR A 8 -25.44 6.88 -5.88
N GLY A 9 -24.62 7.41 -4.96
CA GLY A 9 -25.03 7.74 -3.60
C GLY A 9 -25.31 6.51 -2.73
N ASP A 10 -24.84 5.31 -3.13
CA ASP A 10 -25.05 4.07 -2.39
C ASP A 10 -24.37 4.10 -1.01
N GLN A 11 -25.20 4.16 0.03
CA GLN A 11 -24.76 4.28 1.42
C GLN A 11 -24.05 3.02 1.95
N GLN A 12 -24.37 1.84 1.42
CA GLN A 12 -23.70 0.60 1.84
C GLN A 12 -22.28 0.56 1.28
N LEU A 13 -22.10 0.97 0.02
CA LEU A 13 -20.77 1.09 -0.58
C LEU A 13 -19.93 2.17 0.10
N LEU A 14 -20.55 3.31 0.47
CA LEU A 14 -19.89 4.38 1.22
C LEU A 14 -19.37 3.87 2.58
N ALA A 15 -20.25 3.28 3.38
CA ALA A 15 -19.86 2.72 4.68
C ALA A 15 -18.79 1.62 4.54
N SER A 16 -18.89 0.79 3.51
CA SER A 16 -17.92 -0.29 3.25
C SER A 16 -16.55 0.27 2.89
N VAL A 17 -16.46 1.21 1.94
CA VAL A 17 -15.16 1.76 1.52
C VAL A 17 -14.48 2.52 2.66
N ASP A 18 -15.25 3.25 3.48
CA ASP A 18 -14.73 3.96 4.64
C ASP A 18 -14.17 2.99 5.70
N SER A 19 -14.89 1.89 5.97
CA SER A 19 -14.46 0.88 6.93
C SER A 19 -13.19 0.15 6.49
N ILE A 20 -13.07 -0.17 5.20
CA ILE A 20 -11.90 -0.86 4.63
C ILE A 20 -10.71 0.09 4.62
N TRP A 21 -10.90 1.35 4.21
CA TRP A 21 -9.86 2.37 4.25
C TRP A 21 -9.34 2.57 5.67
N HIS A 22 -10.25 2.74 6.63
CA HIS A 22 -9.89 2.92 8.02
C HIS A 22 -9.10 1.72 8.58
N ASN A 23 -9.50 0.48 8.27
CA ASN A 23 -8.74 -0.70 8.68
C ASN A 23 -7.33 -0.73 8.09
N MET A 24 -7.21 -0.43 6.80
CA MET A 24 -5.92 -0.41 6.10
C MET A 24 -4.99 0.61 6.74
N VAL A 25 -5.40 1.89 6.84
CA VAL A 25 -4.51 2.96 7.31
C VAL A 25 -4.15 2.85 8.79
N SER A 26 -5.07 2.34 9.63
CA SER A 26 -4.84 2.30 11.08
C SER A 26 -4.12 1.03 11.55
N LYS A 27 -4.15 -0.07 10.79
CA LYS A 27 -3.68 -1.38 11.27
C LYS A 27 -2.79 -2.14 10.30
N LYS A 28 -2.81 -1.83 9.01
CA LYS A 28 -2.19 -2.67 7.96
C LYS A 28 -1.32 -1.90 6.97
N LEU A 29 -0.95 -0.67 7.32
CA LEU A 29 -0.12 0.22 6.50
C LEU A 29 1.27 0.33 7.13
N TYR A 30 2.31 0.10 6.32
CA TYR A 30 3.68 0.37 6.75
C TYR A 30 3.91 1.88 6.84
N VAL A 31 4.93 2.30 7.59
CA VAL A 31 5.22 3.74 7.81
C VAL A 31 5.45 4.52 6.50
N THR A 32 5.94 3.84 5.45
CA THR A 32 6.18 4.32 4.09
C THR A 32 4.93 4.37 3.21
N GLY A 33 3.77 3.92 3.70
CA GLY A 33 2.56 3.79 2.89
C GLY A 33 2.45 2.49 2.08
N GLY A 34 3.45 1.60 2.18
CA GLY A 34 3.39 0.27 1.56
C GLY A 34 2.33 -0.63 2.20
N THR A 35 1.76 -1.52 1.40
CA THR A 35 0.76 -2.52 1.85
C THR A 35 1.08 -3.90 1.28
N GLY A 36 0.84 -4.94 2.08
CA GLY A 36 1.16 -6.32 1.73
C GLY A 36 2.23 -6.85 2.66
N ALA A 37 1.80 -7.59 3.70
CA ALA A 37 2.69 -8.10 4.74
C ALA A 37 3.16 -9.53 4.49
N VAL A 38 2.42 -10.26 3.66
CA VAL A 38 2.65 -11.69 3.41
C VAL A 38 3.01 -11.87 1.93
N PRO A 39 4.24 -12.28 1.61
CA PRO A 39 4.67 -12.54 0.23
C PRO A 39 3.87 -13.66 -0.43
N GLY A 40 3.55 -14.72 0.33
CA GLY A 40 2.68 -15.79 -0.13
C GLY A 40 1.27 -15.29 -0.47
N GLY A 41 1.03 -15.10 -1.76
CA GLY A 41 -0.22 -14.57 -2.32
C GLY A 41 -0.34 -13.05 -2.29
N GLU A 42 0.77 -12.33 -2.10
CA GLU A 42 0.87 -10.87 -2.28
C GLU A 42 -0.24 -10.09 -1.55
N ARG A 43 -0.44 -10.41 -0.26
CA ARG A 43 -1.68 -10.08 0.46
C ARG A 43 -1.44 -9.35 1.76
N PHE A 44 -2.53 -8.76 2.28
CA PHE A 44 -2.58 -8.30 3.65
C PHE A 44 -2.36 -9.45 4.64
N GLY A 45 -1.69 -9.13 5.74
CA GLY A 45 -1.67 -9.94 6.95
C GLY A 45 -2.86 -9.63 7.86
N GLY A 46 -2.78 -10.13 9.10
CA GLY A 46 -3.62 -9.72 10.21
C GLY A 46 -3.48 -8.24 10.57
N ASN A 47 -4.33 -7.75 11.47
CA ASN A 47 -4.16 -6.40 12.01
C ASN A 47 -2.83 -6.32 12.78
N TYR A 48 -2.05 -5.28 12.51
CA TYR A 48 -0.74 -5.02 13.10
C TYR A 48 0.35 -6.06 12.76
N GLU A 49 0.08 -6.94 11.80
CA GLU A 49 1.09 -7.82 11.21
C GLU A 49 1.89 -7.03 10.16
N LEU A 50 2.97 -6.39 10.61
CA LEU A 50 3.84 -5.52 9.80
C LEU A 50 5.32 -5.91 9.94
N PRO A 51 5.72 -7.16 9.58
CA PRO A 51 7.11 -7.60 9.67
C PRO A 51 8.01 -6.87 8.67
N ASN A 52 9.15 -6.35 9.11
CA ASN A 52 10.02 -5.58 8.23
C ASN A 52 10.73 -6.42 7.15
N THR A 53 11.21 -7.60 7.51
CA THR A 53 12.04 -8.43 6.61
C THR A 53 11.22 -9.13 5.53
N THR A 54 9.97 -9.50 5.84
CA THR A 54 9.07 -10.19 4.90
C THR A 54 7.99 -9.26 4.34
N ALA A 55 8.11 -7.95 4.55
CA ALA A 55 7.19 -6.98 3.96
C ALA A 55 7.23 -7.10 2.44
N TYR A 56 6.08 -7.41 1.83
CA TYR A 56 5.98 -7.53 0.39
C TYR A 56 5.88 -6.14 -0.25
N ASN A 57 4.98 -5.29 0.27
CA ASN A 57 4.84 -3.89 -0.13
C ASN A 57 5.00 -3.67 -1.63
N GLU A 58 4.14 -4.31 -2.40
CA GLU A 58 4.26 -4.29 -3.85
C GLU A 58 4.18 -2.85 -4.38
N THR A 59 5.02 -2.49 -5.36
CA THR A 59 4.98 -1.17 -6.00
C THR A 59 3.60 -0.88 -6.60
N CYS A 60 2.94 -1.87 -7.21
CA CYS A 60 1.58 -1.71 -7.75
C CYS A 60 0.54 -1.44 -6.66
N ALA A 61 0.70 -2.04 -5.48
CA ALA A 61 -0.18 -1.77 -4.34
C ALA A 61 -0.05 -0.32 -3.87
N SER A 62 1.16 0.26 -3.91
CA SER A 62 1.37 1.69 -3.66
C SER A 62 0.69 2.57 -4.72
N VAL A 63 0.78 2.22 -6.01
CA VAL A 63 0.05 2.92 -7.08
C VAL A 63 -1.46 2.89 -6.85
N ALA A 64 -2.00 1.72 -6.52
CA ALA A 64 -3.42 1.56 -6.20
C ALA A 64 -3.83 2.41 -4.98
N ASN A 65 -2.98 2.50 -3.95
CA ASN A 65 -3.23 3.28 -2.75
C ASN A 65 -3.22 4.81 -3.04
N VAL A 66 -2.35 5.28 -3.94
CA VAL A 66 -2.39 6.67 -4.46
C VAL A 66 -3.72 6.97 -5.14
N TYR A 67 -4.15 6.12 -6.08
CA TYR A 67 -5.43 6.31 -6.78
C TYR A 67 -6.62 6.24 -5.82
N TRP A 68 -6.59 5.30 -4.89
CA TRP A 68 -7.68 5.14 -3.94
C TRP A 68 -7.81 6.37 -3.03
N ASN A 69 -6.71 6.87 -2.47
CA ASN A 69 -6.74 8.08 -1.66
C ASN A 69 -7.16 9.32 -2.46
N GLN A 70 -6.80 9.43 -3.74
CA GLN A 70 -7.31 10.49 -4.62
C GLN A 70 -8.84 10.43 -4.72
N ARG A 71 -9.42 9.23 -4.89
CA ARG A 71 -10.89 9.07 -4.95
C ARG A 71 -11.57 9.30 -3.60
N MET A 72 -10.95 8.87 -2.50
CA MET A 72 -11.48 9.15 -1.16
C MET A 72 -11.48 10.66 -0.85
N PHE A 73 -10.46 11.39 -1.27
CA PHE A 73 -10.44 12.85 -1.17
C PHE A 73 -11.56 13.50 -1.99
N GLN A 74 -11.76 13.07 -3.24
CA GLN A 74 -12.84 13.59 -4.08
C GLN A 74 -14.25 13.26 -3.53
N LEU A 75 -14.40 12.10 -2.88
CA LEU A 75 -15.66 11.66 -2.29
C LEU A 75 -16.02 12.45 -1.02
N HIS A 76 -15.02 12.77 -0.19
CA HIS A 76 -15.25 13.29 1.18
C HIS A 76 -14.76 14.72 1.43
N GLY A 77 -13.78 15.22 0.66
CA GLY A 77 -13.17 16.53 0.84
C GLY A 77 -12.25 16.67 2.07
N ASP A 78 -11.88 15.57 2.72
CA ASP A 78 -11.06 15.57 3.95
C ASP A 78 -9.56 15.43 3.63
N SER A 79 -8.73 16.31 4.21
CA SER A 79 -7.29 16.38 3.93
C SER A 79 -6.53 15.10 4.29
N LYS A 80 -7.02 14.30 5.24
CA LYS A 80 -6.33 13.05 5.67
C LYS A 80 -6.07 12.08 4.53
N TYR A 81 -6.90 12.10 3.48
CA TYR A 81 -6.71 11.28 2.29
C TYR A 81 -5.54 11.78 1.45
N VAL A 82 -5.35 13.10 1.36
CA VAL A 82 -4.20 13.71 0.67
C VAL A 82 -2.91 13.46 1.46
N ASP A 83 -2.94 13.51 2.78
CA ASP A 83 -1.78 13.15 3.63
C ASP A 83 -1.33 11.71 3.37
N MET A 84 -2.27 10.78 3.21
CA MET A 84 -1.96 9.38 2.86
C MET A 84 -1.45 9.26 1.42
N LEU A 85 -2.06 9.98 0.47
CA LEU A 85 -1.58 10.03 -0.90
C LEU A 85 -0.13 10.50 -0.95
N GLU A 86 0.21 11.61 -0.27
CA GLU A 86 1.56 12.16 -0.20
C GLU A 86 2.54 11.13 0.39
N LYS A 87 2.20 10.53 1.54
CA LYS A 87 3.01 9.51 2.20
C LYS A 87 3.35 8.37 1.25
N VAL A 88 2.36 7.82 0.54
CA VAL A 88 2.58 6.71 -0.40
C VAL A 88 3.39 7.18 -1.61
N LEU A 89 3.04 8.32 -2.19
CA LEU A 89 3.68 8.85 -3.40
C LEU A 89 5.18 9.07 -3.18
N TYR A 90 5.58 9.71 -2.07
CA TYR A 90 6.97 10.06 -1.79
C TYR A 90 7.78 8.97 -1.10
N ASN A 91 7.17 7.84 -0.73
CA ASN A 91 7.89 6.75 -0.08
C ASN A 91 7.63 5.43 -0.81
N GLY A 92 6.49 4.78 -0.56
CA GLY A 92 6.22 3.43 -1.05
C GLY A 92 6.03 3.29 -2.57
N LEU A 93 5.72 4.36 -3.30
CA LEU A 93 5.58 4.32 -4.76
C LEU A 93 6.93 4.53 -5.45
N ILE A 94 7.60 5.65 -5.18
CA ILE A 94 8.85 5.99 -5.88
C ILE A 94 10.01 5.08 -5.49
N SER A 95 9.95 4.39 -4.34
CA SER A 95 10.96 3.37 -3.99
C SER A 95 11.04 2.23 -5.00
N GLY A 96 9.95 1.98 -5.76
CA GLY A 96 9.89 0.94 -6.78
C GLY A 96 10.67 1.23 -8.06
N VAL A 97 11.25 2.43 -8.23
CA VAL A 97 11.97 2.83 -9.45
C VAL A 97 13.37 3.32 -9.09
N GLY A 98 14.38 2.79 -9.77
CA GLY A 98 15.76 3.23 -9.65
C GLY A 98 15.95 4.67 -10.12
N LEU A 99 16.95 5.35 -9.57
CA LEU A 99 17.27 6.74 -9.97
C LEU A 99 17.66 6.88 -11.44
N ASP A 100 18.01 5.78 -12.11
CA ASP A 100 18.27 5.71 -13.54
C ASP A 100 16.99 5.70 -14.40
N GLY A 101 15.82 5.52 -13.79
CA GLY A 101 14.52 5.35 -14.43
C GLY A 101 14.37 4.05 -15.23
N LYS A 102 15.29 3.09 -15.05
CA LYS A 102 15.38 1.85 -15.85
C LYS A 102 15.38 0.58 -15.01
N SER A 103 15.72 0.69 -13.73
CA SER A 103 15.72 -0.41 -12.77
C SER A 103 14.45 -0.34 -11.91
N PHE A 104 13.94 -1.49 -11.46
CA PHE A 104 12.66 -1.55 -10.75
C PHE A 104 12.69 -2.54 -9.60
N PHE A 105 11.99 -2.22 -8.51
CA PHE A 105 11.59 -3.18 -7.50
C PHE A 105 10.13 -3.55 -7.67
N TYR A 106 9.87 -4.85 -7.53
CA TYR A 106 8.52 -5.36 -7.45
C TYR A 106 8.02 -5.27 -6.00
N SER A 107 8.86 -5.71 -5.04
CA SER A 107 8.58 -5.66 -3.60
C SER A 107 9.47 -4.63 -2.90
N ASN A 108 8.92 -3.93 -1.90
CA ASN A 108 9.60 -2.86 -1.16
C ASN A 108 9.74 -3.23 0.33
N ALA A 109 10.69 -4.12 0.62
CA ALA A 109 10.94 -4.58 1.99
C ALA A 109 11.43 -3.44 2.89
N MET A 110 11.17 -3.55 4.20
CA MET A 110 11.60 -2.54 5.18
C MET A 110 12.92 -2.89 5.87
N GLN A 111 13.44 -4.10 5.62
CA GLN A 111 14.74 -4.55 6.12
C GLN A 111 15.31 -5.65 5.23
N ILE A 112 16.54 -5.45 4.75
CA ILE A 112 17.31 -6.46 4.03
C ILE A 112 18.44 -7.01 4.91
N LYS A 113 18.59 -8.34 4.94
CA LYS A 113 19.70 -9.04 5.60
C LYS A 113 20.29 -10.06 4.63
N ASN A 114 21.58 -9.92 4.32
CA ASN A 114 22.29 -10.82 3.39
C ASN A 114 22.39 -12.28 3.88
N SER A 115 22.10 -12.55 5.16
CA SER A 115 22.20 -13.87 5.78
C SER A 115 20.86 -14.58 5.97
N VAL A 116 19.73 -13.95 5.65
CA VAL A 116 18.39 -14.51 5.89
C VAL A 116 17.66 -14.70 4.57
N SER A 117 17.28 -15.94 4.27
CA SER A 117 16.45 -16.28 3.10
C SER A 117 15.13 -16.88 3.59
N PHE A 118 14.01 -16.29 3.17
CA PHE A 118 12.69 -16.90 3.33
C PHE A 118 12.28 -17.48 1.98
N ALA A 119 11.75 -18.71 1.97
CA ALA A 119 11.37 -19.38 0.72
C ALA A 119 10.37 -18.59 -0.14
N GLN A 120 9.58 -17.71 0.48
CA GLN A 120 8.59 -16.86 -0.18
C GLN A 120 9.08 -15.42 -0.42
N SER A 121 10.23 -15.03 0.12
CA SER A 121 10.83 -13.75 -0.25
C SER A 121 11.36 -13.85 -1.67
N GLU A 122 11.28 -12.76 -2.44
CA GLU A 122 11.86 -12.67 -3.78
C GLU A 122 13.04 -11.67 -3.74
N PRO A 123 14.22 -12.03 -3.16
CA PRO A 123 15.29 -11.05 -2.89
C PRO A 123 15.84 -10.40 -4.16
N GLN A 124 15.73 -11.08 -5.31
CA GLN A 124 16.14 -10.54 -6.61
C GLN A 124 15.20 -9.45 -7.14
N ARG A 125 13.99 -9.35 -6.58
CA ARG A 125 12.93 -8.41 -6.96
C ARG A 125 12.63 -7.40 -5.84
N ALA A 126 13.31 -7.55 -4.71
CA ALA A 126 13.25 -6.69 -3.54
C ALA A 126 14.47 -5.77 -3.53
N GLY A 127 14.26 -4.52 -3.09
CA GLY A 127 15.34 -3.57 -2.83
C GLY A 127 16.01 -3.74 -1.50
#